data_AF-A0A0G1QZ93-F1
#
_entry.id   AF-A0A0G1QZ93-F1
#
_cell.length_a   1.000
_cell.length_b   1.000
_cell.length_c   1.000
_cell.angle_alpha   90.00
_cell.angle_beta   90.00
_cell.angle_gamma   90.00
#
_symmetry.space_group_name_H-M   'P 1'
#
loop_
_entity.id
_entity.type
_entity.pdbx_description
1 polymer ?
#
loop_
_entity_poly.entity_id
_entity_poly.type
_entity_poly.pdbx_seq_one_letter_code
_entity_poly.pdbx_strand_id
1 'polypeptide(L)' 'MQLKNIDEAHRFFRDLCTLEEIDEMARRWQVAMMLAKNRPYRKIAQEVSVSTSTVTRVSHWINQGMGGYKLILQRLKLL' A
#
# COMPACT_ATOMS: atom_id res chain seq x y z
N MET A 1 2.30 -12.24 17.31
CA MET A 1 1.28 -11.21 17.59
C MET A 1 0.12 -11.41 16.62
N GLN A 2 -1.08 -11.66 17.12
CA GLN A 2 -2.27 -11.86 16.28
C GLN A 2 -3.27 -10.73 16.59
N LEU A 3 -3.56 -9.90 15.58
CA LEU A 3 -4.68 -8.97 15.58
C LEU A 3 -5.92 -9.74 15.14
N LYS A 4 -7.02 -9.67 15.89
CA LYS A 4 -8.24 -10.46 15.64
C LYS A 4 -9.30 -9.72 14.84
N ASN A 5 -9.30 -8.39 14.92
CA ASN A 5 -10.31 -7.53 14.31
C ASN A 5 -9.72 -6.16 13.96
N ILE A 6 -10.52 -5.35 13.24
CA ILE A 6 -10.11 -4.03 12.76
C ILE A 6 -9.94 -3.04 13.94
N ASP A 7 -10.75 -3.14 14.99
CA ASP A 7 -10.65 -2.23 16.15
C ASP A 7 -9.35 -2.42 16.94
N GLU A 8 -8.87 -3.67 17.05
CA GLU A 8 -7.54 -3.97 17.59
C GLU A 8 -6.43 -3.40 16.70
N ALA A 9 -6.56 -3.53 15.37
CA ALA A 9 -5.59 -2.98 14.43
C ALA A 9 -5.53 -1.44 14.52
N HIS A 10 -6.68 -0.76 14.56
CA HIS A 10 -6.74 0.69 14.69
C HIS A 10 -6.05 1.19 15.96
N ARG A 11 -6.32 0.57 17.11
CA ARG A 11 -5.66 0.93 18.38
C ARG A 11 -4.16 0.68 18.31
N PHE A 12 -3.75 -0.51 17.88
CA PHE A 12 -2.34 -0.88 17.80
C PHE A 12 -1.53 0.04 16.87
N PHE A 13 -2.01 0.29 15.64
CA PHE A 13 -1.30 1.17 14.71
C PHE A 13 -1.34 2.64 15.14
N ARG A 14 -2.40 3.10 15.81
CA ARG A 14 -2.46 4.47 16.35
C ARG A 14 -1.45 4.69 17.48
N ASP A 15 -1.23 3.68 18.33
CA ASP A 15 -0.24 3.73 19.41
C ASP A 15 1.20 3.62 18.87
N LEU A 16 1.41 2.81 17.82
CA LEU A 16 2.73 2.57 17.23
C LEU A 16 3.19 3.68 16.29
N CYS A 17 2.26 4.26 15.52
CA CYS A 17 2.57 5.16 14.40
C CYS A 17 1.89 6.52 14.56
N THR A 18 2.52 7.55 14.00
CA THR A 18 1.92 8.87 13.80
C THR A 18 0.81 8.80 12.74
N LEU A 19 -0.06 9.83 12.70
CA LEU A 19 -1.11 9.91 11.68
C LEU A 19 -0.50 9.99 10.27
N GLU A 20 0.63 10.68 10.15
CA GLU A 20 1.35 10.87 8.90
C GLU A 20 1.93 9.56 8.36
N GLU A 21 2.53 8.73 9.23
CA GLU A 21 3.04 7.40 8.85
C GLU A 21 1.92 6.45 8.42
N ILE A 22 0.78 6.45 9.14
CA ILE A 22 -0.39 5.65 8.77
C ILE A 22 -0.90 6.06 7.39
N ASP A 23 -1.04 7.37 7.16
CA ASP A 23 -1.47 7.90 5.86
C ASP A 23 -0.46 7.56 4.75
N GLU A 24 0.84 7.66 5.00
CA GLU A 24 1.86 7.31 4.02
C GLU A 24 1.80 5.80 3.66
N MET A 25 1.62 4.93 4.65
CA MET A 25 1.43 3.50 4.43
C MET A 25 0.15 3.23 3.62
N ALA A 26 -0.95 3.91 3.93
CA ALA A 26 -2.21 3.79 3.19
C ALA A 26 -2.05 4.24 1.73
N ARG A 27 -1.38 5.37 1.46
CA ARG A 27 -1.09 5.84 0.10
C ARG A 27 -0.24 4.84 -0.67
N ARG A 28 0.81 4.28 -0.06
CA ARG A 28 1.64 3.23 -0.70
C ARG A 28 0.81 1.99 -1.05
N TRP A 29 -0.11 1.58 -0.19
CA TRP A 29 -1.05 0.49 -0.46
C TRP A 29 -2.02 0.82 -1.61
N GLN A 30 -2.55 2.05 -1.65
CA GLN A 30 -3.41 2.51 -2.74
C GLN A 30 -2.68 2.50 -4.09
N VAL A 31 -1.43 2.98 -4.13
CA VAL A 31 -0.55 2.87 -5.30
C VAL A 31 -0.43 1.42 -5.75
N ALA A 32 -0.18 0.49 -4.82
CA ALA A 32 -0.04 -0.94 -5.15
C ALA A 32 -1.31 -1.53 -5.78
N MET A 33 -2.49 -1.21 -5.23
CA MET A 33 -3.77 -1.65 -5.79
C MET A 33 -4.01 -1.07 -7.19
N MET A 34 -3.62 0.17 -7.45
CA MET A 34 -3.77 0.78 -8.78
C MET A 34 -2.78 0.20 -9.80
N LEU A 35 -1.55 -0.11 -9.37
CA LEU A 35 -0.55 -0.80 -10.20
C LEU A 35 -1.04 -2.20 -10.59
N ALA A 36 -1.66 -2.94 -9.66
CA ALA A 36 -2.27 -4.24 -9.95
C ALA A 36 -3.35 -4.16 -11.04
N LYS A 37 -4.05 -3.01 -11.12
CA LYS A 37 -5.04 -2.71 -12.17
C LYS A 37 -4.41 -2.14 -13.46
N ASN A 38 -3.10 -2.26 -13.66
CA ASN A 38 -2.35 -1.76 -14.82
C ASN A 38 -2.57 -0.27 -15.12
N ARG A 39 -2.80 0.57 -14.09
CA ARG A 39 -2.99 2.02 -14.27
C ARG A 39 -1.64 2.70 -14.60
N PRO A 40 -1.62 3.72 -15.49
CA PRO A 40 -0.38 4.44 -15.81
C PRO A 40 0.19 5.20 -14.61
N TYR A 41 1.52 5.19 -14.44
CA TYR A 41 2.19 5.73 -13.24
C TYR A 41 1.86 7.21 -12.98
N ARG A 42 1.80 8.03 -14.04
CA ARG A 42 1.46 9.46 -13.93
C ARG A 42 0.05 9.68 -13.38
N LYS A 43 -0.90 8.82 -13.76
CA LYS A 43 -2.28 8.89 -13.26
C LYS A 43 -2.34 8.47 -11.79
N ILE A 44 -1.62 7.41 -11.42
CA ILE A 44 -1.53 6.97 -10.02
C ILE A 44 -0.94 8.08 -9.14
N ALA A 45 0.18 8.68 -9.55
CA ALA A 45 0.83 9.76 -8.81
C ALA A 45 -0.12 10.94 -8.56
N GLN A 46 -0.90 11.32 -9.58
CA GLN A 46 -1.88 12.39 -9.49
C GLN A 46 -3.07 12.04 -8.58
N GLU A 47 -3.67 10.85 -8.75
CA GLU A 47 -4.86 10.44 -7.99
C GLU A 47 -4.57 10.19 -6.51
N VAL A 48 -3.39 9.64 -6.19
CA VAL A 48 -2.99 9.32 -4.80
C VAL A 48 -2.23 10.48 -4.14
N SER A 49 -2.00 11.59 -4.86
CA SER A 49 -1.21 12.72 -4.38
C SER A 49 0.18 12.32 -3.85
N VAL A 50 0.91 11.55 -4.66
CA VAL A 50 2.30 11.12 -4.39
C VAL A 50 3.22 11.41 -5.56
N SER A 51 4.53 11.43 -5.32
CA SER A 51 5.50 11.56 -6.40
C SER A 51 5.52 10.34 -7.32
N THR A 52 5.86 10.54 -8.60
CA THR A 52 6.13 9.45 -9.53
C THR A 52 7.27 8.54 -9.05
N SER A 53 8.27 9.09 -8.35
CA SER A 53 9.33 8.29 -7.71
C SER A 53 8.80 7.35 -6.64
N THR A 54 7.75 7.73 -5.92
CA THR A 54 7.08 6.85 -4.94
C THR A 54 6.34 5.73 -5.65
N VAL A 55 5.63 6.02 -6.74
CA VAL A 55 4.99 4.98 -7.58
C VAL A 55 6.02 3.98 -8.09
N THR A 56 7.16 4.45 -8.61
CA THR A 56 8.25 3.58 -9.08
C THR A 56 8.81 2.70 -7.96
N ARG A 57 9.05 3.26 -6.75
CA ARG A 57 9.51 2.48 -5.59
C ARG A 57 8.51 1.39 -5.21
N VAL A 58 7.22 1.70 -5.14
CA VAL A 58 6.18 0.70 -4.83
C VAL A 58 6.14 -0.40 -5.90
N SER A 59 6.18 -0.04 -7.18
CA SER A 59 6.25 -1.02 -8.27
C SER A 59 7.47 -1.92 -8.18
N HIS A 60 8.63 -1.36 -7.84
CA HIS A 60 9.84 -2.15 -7.62
C HIS A 60 9.65 -3.19 -6.51
N TRP A 61 9.09 -2.80 -5.35
CA TRP A 61 8.85 -3.72 -4.24
C TRP A 61 7.73 -4.75 -4.50
N ILE A 62 6.74 -4.44 -5.35
CA ILE A 62 5.77 -5.44 -5.80
C ILE A 62 6.47 -6.51 -6.64
N ASN A 63 7.34 -6.11 -7.55
CA ASN A 63 7.92 -7.00 -8.55
C ASN A 63 9.14 -7.78 -8.03
N GLN A 64 10.04 -7.10 -7.32
CA GLN A 64 11.36 -7.56 -6.88
C GLN A 64 11.53 -7.60 -5.35
N GLY A 65 10.47 -7.32 -4.60
CA GLY A 65 10.51 -7.35 -3.14
C GLY A 65 10.25 -8.73 -2.54
N MET A 66 9.97 -8.75 -1.23
CA MET A 66 9.71 -9.97 -0.45
C MET A 66 8.35 -10.64 -0.73
N GLY A 67 7.63 -10.25 -1.80
CA GLY A 67 6.34 -10.84 -2.17
C GLY A 67 5.13 -10.44 -1.31
N GLY A 68 5.29 -9.64 -0.26
CA GLY A 68 4.19 -9.25 0.64
C GLY A 68 3.03 -8.53 -0.05
N TYR A 69 3.31 -7.58 -0.94
CA TYR A 69 2.26 -6.93 -1.73
C TYR A 69 1.52 -7.94 -2.61
N LYS A 70 2.25 -8.80 -3.35
CA LYS A 70 1.66 -9.81 -4.24
C LYS A 70 0.74 -10.76 -3.47
N LEU A 71 1.17 -11.23 -2.29
CA LEU A 71 0.39 -12.11 -1.44
C LEU A 71 -0.99 -11.51 -1.09
N ILE A 72 -1.01 -10.26 -0.62
CA ILE A 72 -2.28 -9.62 -0.23
C ILE A 72 -3.11 -9.25 -1.46
N LEU A 73 -2.50 -8.76 -2.54
CA LEU A 73 -3.19 -8.44 -3.79
C LEU A 73 -3.86 -9.68 -4.41
N GLN A 74 -3.21 -10.85 -4.37
CA GLN A 74 -3.80 -12.12 -4.80
C GLN A 74 -4.97 -12.55 -3.91
N ARG A 75 -4.85 -12.43 -2.58
CA ARG A 75 -5.98 -12.70 -1.65
C ARG A 75 -7.19 -11.84 -1.95
N LEU A 76 -6.97 -10.61 -2.42
CA LEU A 76 -8.01 -9.67 -2.85
C LEU A 76 -8.45 -9.85 -4.32
N LYS A 77 -7.86 -10.80 -5.05
CA LYS A 77 -8.13 -11.06 -6.48
C LYS A 77 -7.89 -9.83 -7.37
N LEU A 78 -6.87 -9.05 -7.05
CA LEU A 78 -6.43 -7.88 -7.83
C LEU A 78 -5.22 -8.19 -8.74
N LEU A 79 -4.53 -9.29 -8.46
CA LEU A 79 -3.48 -9.90 -9.29
C LEU A 79 -3.88 -11.35 -9.55
#